data_AF-A0A0F6YMR2-F1
#
_entry.id   AF-A0A0F6YMR2-F1
#
_cell.length_a   1.000
_cell.length_b   1.000
_cell.length_c   1.000
_cell.angle_alpha   90.00
_cell.angle_beta   90.00
_cell.angle_gamma   90.00
#
_symmetry.space_group_name_H-M   'P 1'
#
loop_
_entity.id
_entity.type
_entity.pdbx_description
1 polymer ?
#
loop_
_entity_poly.entity_id
_entity_poly.type
_entity_poly.pdbx_seq_one_letter_code
_entity_poly.pdbx_strand_id
1 'polypeptide(L)'
;MNPFEQLQHRAQRRAEQKASQAMTGCFITAFGVGLAGCILSGVGGYVAWQLYRASSDPWAGGIGNIEATAIWDGTGPLVCAGNQVLDVTPVTATLGASPAISAMGNCRMTLHGVNVSAPIALQVGGNAEVILDGGSYTGATAAIVAGASSHVVVQGAVIQGAVQRTGGARVEGM
;
A
#
# COMPACT_ATOMS: atom_id res chain seq x y z
N MET A 1 36.88 -2.81 52.54
CA MET A 1 36.24 -2.62 51.21
C MET A 1 36.13 -1.13 50.98
N ASN A 2 36.88 -0.60 50.03
CA ASN A 2 37.19 0.84 49.99
C ASN A 2 36.11 1.63 49.24
N PRO A 3 35.78 2.86 49.68
CA PRO A 3 34.73 3.68 49.07
C PRO A 3 34.99 4.01 47.59
N PHE A 4 36.24 3.91 47.14
CA PHE A 4 36.62 4.11 45.74
C PHE A 4 36.21 2.93 44.84
N GLU A 5 36.26 1.69 45.34
CA GLU A 5 35.78 0.50 44.61
C GLU A 5 34.26 0.50 44.44
N GLN A 6 33.53 1.06 45.42
CA GLN A 6 32.07 1.20 45.31
C GLN A 6 31.65 2.15 44.18
N LEU A 7 32.46 3.14 43.83
CA LEU A 7 32.14 4.09 42.76
C LEU A 7 32.32 3.46 41.38
N GLN A 8 33.37 2.66 41.17
CA GLN A 8 33.58 1.93 39.92
C GLN A 8 32.47 0.90 39.66
N HIS A 9 32.01 0.21 40.70
CA HIS A 9 30.90 -0.74 40.60
C HIS A 9 29.54 -0.08 40.33
N ARG A 10 29.35 1.20 40.71
CA ARG A 10 28.14 1.97 40.39
C ARG A 10 28.19 2.56 38.98
N ALA A 11 29.37 2.85 38.44
CA ALA A 11 29.55 3.34 37.08
C ALA A 11 29.24 2.26 36.04
N GLN A 12 29.71 1.02 36.23
CA GLN A 12 29.41 -0.10 35.32
C GLN A 12 27.92 -0.45 35.27
N ARG A 13 27.23 -0.47 36.42
CA ARG A 13 25.77 -0.74 36.48
C ARG A 13 24.91 0.30 35.77
N ARG A 14 25.37 1.56 35.70
CA ARG A 14 24.68 2.62 34.93
C ARG A 14 24.86 2.47 33.42
N ALA A 15 25.94 1.84 32.96
CA ALA A 15 26.14 1.54 31.54
C ALA A 15 25.24 0.37 31.09
N GLU A 16 25.11 -0.69 31.92
CA GLU A 16 24.24 -1.83 31.62
C GLU A 16 22.74 -1.51 31.73
N GLN A 17 22.33 -0.65 32.68
CA GLN A 17 20.93 -0.25 32.81
C GLN A 17 20.41 0.57 31.62
N LYS A 18 21.28 1.33 30.93
CA LYS A 18 20.91 2.03 29.70
C LYS A 18 20.80 1.10 28.49
N ALA A 19 21.49 -0.04 28.49
CA ALA A 19 21.37 -1.05 27.44
C ALA A 19 20.08 -1.89 27.58
N SER A 20 19.56 -2.07 28.80
CA SER A 20 18.34 -2.86 29.04
C SER A 20 17.04 -2.11 28.70
N GLN A 21 16.96 -0.78 28.88
CA GLN A 21 15.79 0.00 28.43
C GLN A 21 15.68 0.16 26.92
N ALA A 22 16.74 -0.17 26.16
CA ALA A 22 16.71 -0.17 24.70
C ALA A 22 16.27 -1.52 24.09
N MET A 23 16.20 -2.62 24.87
CA MET A 23 15.89 -3.96 24.34
C MET A 23 14.54 -4.55 24.78
N THR A 24 13.92 -4.05 25.85
CA THR A 24 12.61 -4.58 26.34
C THR A 24 11.40 -3.74 25.89
N GLY A 25 11.59 -2.76 25.01
CA GLY A 25 10.50 -2.01 24.37
C GLY A 25 9.98 -2.63 23.06
N CYS A 26 10.63 -3.68 22.55
CA CYS A 26 10.33 -4.24 21.23
C CYS A 26 9.57 -5.57 21.25
N PHE A 27 9.44 -6.24 22.40
CA PHE A 27 8.84 -7.58 22.45
C PHE A 27 7.42 -7.64 23.05
N ILE A 28 6.99 -6.65 23.84
CA ILE A 28 5.64 -6.65 24.45
C ILE A 28 4.62 -5.81 23.64
N THR A 29 5.08 -5.00 22.67
CA THR A 29 4.21 -4.41 21.63
C THR A 29 3.89 -5.38 20.48
N ALA A 30 4.41 -6.61 20.51
CA ALA A 30 4.16 -7.61 19.48
C ALA A 30 2.99 -8.58 19.78
N PHE A 31 2.49 -8.67 21.03
CA PHE A 31 1.51 -9.72 21.36
C PHE A 31 0.32 -9.30 22.26
N GLY A 32 0.30 -8.12 22.89
CA GLY A 32 -0.71 -7.79 23.91
C GLY A 32 -1.94 -7.00 23.45
N VAL A 33 -1.85 -6.22 22.37
CA VAL A 33 -2.99 -5.43 21.81
C VAL A 33 -3.48 -6.04 20.49
N GLY A 34 -3.11 -7.31 20.26
CA GLY A 34 -3.26 -8.02 18.99
C GLY A 34 -4.58 -8.74 18.75
N LEU A 35 -5.60 -8.57 19.61
CA LEU A 35 -6.83 -9.37 19.47
C LEU A 35 -8.14 -8.60 19.28
N ALA A 36 -8.13 -7.26 19.39
CA ALA A 36 -9.34 -6.47 19.10
C ALA A 36 -9.14 -5.35 18.05
N GLY A 37 -7.90 -4.87 17.86
CA GLY A 37 -7.57 -3.87 16.82
C GLY A 37 -7.02 -4.47 15.51
N CYS A 38 -6.46 -5.69 15.56
CA CYS A 38 -5.72 -6.29 14.44
C CYS A 38 -6.59 -6.96 13.37
N ILE A 39 -7.88 -7.17 13.61
CA ILE A 39 -8.75 -7.80 12.60
C ILE A 39 -9.06 -6.82 11.45
N LEU A 40 -9.03 -5.51 11.70
CA LEU A 40 -9.27 -4.50 10.66
C LEU A 40 -7.97 -4.02 9.97
N SER A 41 -6.82 -4.06 10.64
CA SER A 41 -5.52 -3.68 10.05
C SER A 41 -4.75 -4.86 9.43
N GLY A 42 -5.06 -6.10 9.82
CA GLY A 42 -4.38 -7.31 9.34
C GLY A 42 -4.70 -7.64 7.89
N VAL A 43 -5.95 -7.50 7.44
CA VAL A 43 -6.31 -7.83 6.04
C VAL A 43 -5.73 -6.80 5.07
N GLY A 44 -5.82 -5.51 5.38
CA GLY A 44 -5.24 -4.45 4.56
C GLY A 44 -3.71 -4.49 4.51
N GLY A 45 -3.06 -4.77 5.65
CA GLY A 45 -1.61 -4.90 5.72
C GLY A 45 -1.07 -6.19 5.08
N TYR A 46 -1.78 -7.32 5.21
CA TYR A 46 -1.38 -8.59 4.61
C TYR A 46 -1.55 -8.58 3.09
N VAL A 47 -2.60 -7.95 2.58
CA VAL A 47 -2.80 -7.72 1.15
C VAL A 47 -1.71 -6.78 0.59
N ALA A 48 -1.42 -5.68 1.29
CA ALA A 48 -0.33 -4.78 0.90
C ALA A 48 1.04 -5.49 0.92
N TRP A 49 1.27 -6.37 1.89
CA TRP A 49 2.50 -7.15 2.02
C TRP A 49 2.62 -8.28 0.97
N GLN A 50 1.53 -8.96 0.63
CA GLN A 50 1.45 -9.95 -0.46
C GLN A 50 1.75 -9.29 -1.83
N LEU A 51 1.17 -8.11 -2.09
CA LEU A 51 1.48 -7.31 -3.28
C LEU A 51 2.94 -6.84 -3.33
N TYR A 52 3.49 -6.43 -2.19
CA TYR A 52 4.90 -6.03 -2.09
C TYR A 52 5.87 -7.20 -2.28
N ARG A 53 5.45 -8.43 -2.01
CA ARG A 53 6.23 -9.65 -2.30
C ARG A 53 6.10 -10.12 -3.75
N ALA A 54 4.96 -9.92 -4.39
CA ALA A 54 4.81 -10.20 -5.81
C ALA A 54 5.67 -9.27 -6.69
N SER A 55 6.03 -8.08 -6.20
CA SER A 55 6.92 -7.14 -6.92
C SER A 55 8.42 -7.44 -6.84
N SER A 56 8.84 -8.56 -6.23
CA SER A 56 10.25 -8.96 -6.17
C SER A 56 10.66 -9.97 -7.24
N ASP A 57 9.85 -10.17 -8.29
CA ASP A 57 10.31 -10.89 -9.48
C ASP A 57 11.38 -10.05 -10.21
N PRO A 58 12.67 -10.43 -10.19
CA PRO A 58 13.77 -9.59 -10.67
C PRO A 58 13.89 -9.52 -12.21
N TRP A 59 12.88 -9.97 -12.96
CA TRP A 59 12.97 -10.16 -14.41
C TRP A 59 12.02 -9.30 -15.26
N ALA A 60 11.35 -8.30 -14.69
CA ALA A 60 10.78 -7.19 -15.46
C ALA A 60 11.79 -6.04 -15.56
N GLY A 61 12.90 -6.29 -16.27
CA GLY A 61 13.90 -5.29 -16.57
C GLY A 61 13.34 -4.17 -17.45
N GLY A 62 13.38 -2.94 -16.95
CA GLY A 62 12.95 -1.75 -17.69
C GLY A 62 13.46 -0.47 -17.04
N ILE A 63 14.73 -0.17 -17.29
CA ILE A 63 15.36 1.14 -17.08
C ILE A 63 14.66 2.18 -17.96
N GLY A 64 14.05 3.20 -17.33
CA GLY A 64 13.59 4.41 -18.00
C GLY A 64 12.16 4.81 -17.63
N ASN A 65 11.89 6.12 -17.60
CA ASN A 65 10.55 6.66 -17.69
C ASN A 65 10.00 6.32 -19.09
N ILE A 66 9.55 5.08 -19.28
CA ILE A 66 8.87 4.65 -20.49
C ILE A 66 7.38 4.76 -20.16
N GLU A 67 6.68 5.68 -20.83
CA GLU A 67 5.24 5.60 -21.00
C GLU A 67 4.97 4.28 -21.73
N ALA A 68 4.77 3.22 -20.96
CA ALA A 68 4.47 1.92 -21.51
C ALA A 68 2.95 1.79 -21.51
N THR A 69 2.35 1.69 -22.69
CA THR A 69 1.00 1.14 -22.80
C THR A 69 1.06 -0.30 -22.29
N ALA A 70 0.61 -0.50 -21.05
CA ALA A 70 0.63 -1.82 -20.44
C ALA A 70 -0.61 -2.56 -20.91
N ILE A 71 -0.40 -3.63 -21.69
CA ILE A 71 -1.47 -4.57 -22.03
C ILE A 71 -1.73 -5.41 -20.78
N TRP A 72 -2.63 -4.96 -19.93
CA TRP A 72 -3.20 -5.76 -18.86
C TRP A 72 -4.32 -6.62 -19.44
N ASP A 73 -4.39 -7.90 -19.07
CA ASP A 73 -5.37 -8.85 -19.62
C ASP A 73 -6.56 -9.11 -18.67
N GLY A 74 -6.54 -8.51 -17.47
CA GLY A 74 -7.60 -8.69 -16.48
C GLY A 74 -7.61 -10.05 -15.79
N THR A 75 -6.62 -10.92 -16.02
CA THR A 75 -6.57 -12.26 -15.41
C THR A 75 -5.96 -12.26 -14.00
N GLY A 76 -5.12 -11.26 -13.70
CA GLY A 76 -4.49 -11.07 -12.40
C GLY A 76 -4.43 -9.60 -11.97
N PRO A 77 -3.96 -9.33 -10.73
CA PRO A 77 -3.83 -7.97 -10.24
C PRO A 77 -2.87 -7.13 -11.07
N LEU A 78 -3.25 -5.89 -11.38
CA LEU A 78 -2.38 -4.91 -11.99
C LEU A 78 -1.61 -4.14 -10.92
N VAL A 79 -0.29 -4.02 -11.07
CA VAL A 79 0.58 -3.30 -10.13
C VAL A 79 1.40 -2.24 -10.87
N CYS A 80 1.29 -1.00 -10.42
CA CYS A 80 2.15 0.12 -10.81
C CYS A 80 2.88 0.64 -9.58
N ALA A 81 4.21 0.75 -9.65
CA ALA A 81 5.04 1.10 -8.50
C ALA A 81 6.24 1.97 -8.90
N GLY A 82 6.95 2.50 -7.89
CA GLY A 82 8.14 3.30 -8.11
C GLY A 82 7.82 4.61 -8.83
N ASN A 83 8.46 4.87 -9.97
CA ASN A 83 8.21 6.06 -10.80
C ASN A 83 7.67 5.66 -12.19
N GLN A 84 6.97 4.54 -12.28
CA GLN A 84 6.43 4.04 -13.54
C GLN A 84 5.31 4.95 -14.07
N VAL A 85 5.17 5.00 -15.39
CA VAL A 85 4.04 5.62 -16.07
C VAL A 85 3.34 4.55 -16.89
N LEU A 86 2.07 4.26 -16.56
CA LEU A 86 1.28 3.21 -17.19
C LEU A 86 0.05 3.81 -17.87
N ASP A 87 -0.17 3.39 -19.11
CA ASP A 87 -1.40 3.67 -19.85
C ASP A 87 -2.08 2.33 -20.15
N VAL A 88 -3.29 2.14 -19.62
CA VAL A 88 -3.99 0.85 -19.68
C VAL A 88 -5.20 0.97 -20.60
N THR A 89 -5.22 0.10 -21.60
CA THR A 89 -6.32 0.02 -22.57
C THR A 89 -7.60 -0.56 -21.94
N PRO A 90 -8.75 -0.42 -22.62
CA PRO A 90 -10.01 -0.96 -22.12
C PRO A 90 -9.96 -2.46 -21.88
N VAL A 91 -10.21 -2.86 -20.64
CA VAL A 91 -10.19 -4.25 -20.16
C VAL A 91 -11.38 -4.47 -19.24
N THR A 92 -11.98 -5.65 -19.29
CA THR A 92 -12.98 -6.08 -18.31
C THR A 92 -12.43 -7.21 -17.46
N ALA A 93 -12.36 -7.01 -16.15
CA ALA A 93 -11.78 -7.94 -15.20
C ALA A 93 -12.75 -8.21 -14.04
N THR A 94 -12.94 -9.47 -13.69
CA THR A 94 -13.64 -9.87 -12.45
C THR A 94 -12.68 -10.72 -11.64
N LEU A 95 -12.16 -10.16 -10.56
CA LEU A 95 -11.11 -10.76 -9.76
C LEU A 95 -11.63 -11.07 -8.36
N GLY A 96 -11.43 -12.31 -7.92
CA GLY A 96 -11.61 -12.67 -6.50
C GLY A 96 -10.46 -12.17 -5.61
N ALA A 97 -9.31 -11.89 -6.22
CA ALA A 97 -8.16 -11.30 -5.55
C ALA A 97 -8.39 -9.79 -5.28
N SER A 98 -7.76 -9.29 -4.21
CA SER A 98 -7.90 -7.91 -3.76
C SER A 98 -6.53 -7.35 -3.39
N PRO A 99 -6.22 -6.08 -3.75
CA PRO A 99 -6.94 -5.27 -4.73
C PRO A 99 -6.78 -5.81 -6.16
N ALA A 100 -7.69 -5.43 -7.05
CA ALA A 100 -7.54 -5.71 -8.47
C ALA A 100 -6.47 -4.83 -9.14
N ILE A 101 -6.43 -3.54 -8.77
CA ILE A 101 -5.46 -2.58 -9.30
C ILE A 101 -4.76 -1.88 -8.12
N SER A 102 -3.43 -1.85 -8.13
CA SER A 102 -2.60 -1.23 -7.11
C SER A 102 -1.63 -0.23 -7.72
N ALA A 103 -1.71 1.03 -7.28
CA ALA A 103 -0.80 2.10 -7.67
C ALA A 103 -0.06 2.66 -6.43
N MET A 104 1.26 2.56 -6.42
CA MET A 104 2.11 2.87 -5.26
C MET A 104 3.33 3.71 -5.67
N GLY A 105 4.02 4.31 -4.69
CA GLY A 105 5.20 5.14 -4.94
C GLY A 105 4.81 6.49 -5.57
N ASN A 106 5.50 6.90 -6.63
CA ASN A 106 5.17 8.05 -7.48
C ASN A 106 4.69 7.59 -8.86
N CYS A 107 4.04 6.42 -8.93
CA CYS A 107 3.44 5.90 -10.14
C CYS A 107 2.44 6.91 -10.73
N ARG A 108 2.44 7.06 -12.06
CA ARG A 108 1.37 7.73 -12.80
C ARG A 108 0.64 6.72 -13.67
N MET A 109 -0.67 6.63 -13.56
CA MET A 109 -1.44 5.63 -14.29
C MET A 109 -2.72 6.22 -14.86
N THR A 110 -2.99 5.94 -16.14
CA THR A 110 -4.26 6.26 -16.78
C THR A 110 -4.96 4.96 -17.16
N LEU A 111 -6.22 4.81 -16.74
CA LEU A 111 -7.05 3.66 -17.04
C LEU A 111 -8.17 4.09 -17.99
N HIS A 112 -8.12 3.63 -19.24
CA HIS A 112 -9.11 4.00 -20.25
C HIS A 112 -10.21 2.94 -20.34
N GLY A 113 -11.44 3.29 -19.97
CA GLY A 113 -12.61 2.44 -20.15
C GLY A 113 -12.54 1.10 -19.43
N VAL A 114 -11.78 1.03 -18.33
CA VAL A 114 -11.55 -0.21 -17.58
C VAL A 114 -12.78 -0.56 -16.74
N ASN A 115 -13.25 -1.80 -16.85
CA ASN A 115 -14.33 -2.35 -16.04
C ASN A 115 -13.75 -3.39 -15.09
N VAL A 116 -13.84 -3.15 -13.78
CA VAL A 116 -13.26 -4.04 -12.78
C VAL A 116 -14.24 -4.30 -11.65
N SER A 117 -14.37 -5.58 -11.28
CA SER A 117 -15.12 -6.01 -10.11
C SER A 117 -14.23 -6.86 -9.21
N ALA A 118 -14.04 -6.43 -7.96
CA ALA A 118 -13.22 -7.13 -6.96
C ALA A 118 -13.64 -6.73 -5.53
N PRO A 119 -13.09 -7.34 -4.47
CA PRO A 119 -13.33 -6.85 -3.11
C PRO A 119 -12.82 -5.40 -2.93
N ILE A 120 -11.61 -5.11 -3.41
CA ILE A 120 -11.11 -3.75 -3.58
C ILE A 120 -10.76 -3.56 -5.06
N ALA A 121 -11.49 -2.68 -5.75
CA ALA A 121 -11.25 -2.45 -7.18
C ALA A 121 -9.95 -1.68 -7.43
N LEU A 122 -9.75 -0.55 -6.75
CA LEU A 122 -8.56 0.29 -6.88
C LEU A 122 -7.96 0.62 -5.51
N GLN A 123 -6.66 0.36 -5.35
CA GLN A 123 -5.88 0.80 -4.20
C GLN A 123 -4.76 1.74 -4.64
N VAL A 124 -4.69 2.92 -4.05
CA VAL A 124 -3.70 3.96 -4.38
C VAL A 124 -2.99 4.46 -3.12
N GLY A 125 -1.67 4.53 -3.16
CA GLY A 125 -0.84 4.98 -2.05
C GLY A 125 0.43 5.72 -2.48
N GLY A 126 1.23 6.15 -1.50
CA GLY A 126 2.41 7.00 -1.75
C GLY A 126 2.03 8.40 -2.24
N ASN A 127 2.67 8.84 -3.32
CA ASN A 127 2.33 10.04 -4.10
C ASN A 127 1.85 9.65 -5.51
N ALA A 128 1.23 8.48 -5.66
CA ALA A 128 0.79 8.01 -6.96
C ALA A 128 -0.38 8.87 -7.48
N GLU A 129 -0.41 9.06 -8.80
CA GLU A 129 -1.45 9.79 -9.52
C GLU A 129 -2.17 8.82 -10.46
N VAL A 130 -3.50 8.72 -10.32
CA VAL A 130 -4.31 7.80 -11.13
C VAL A 130 -5.45 8.56 -11.79
N ILE A 131 -5.63 8.38 -13.09
CA ILE A 131 -6.74 8.92 -13.86
C ILE A 131 -7.64 7.75 -14.29
N LEU A 132 -8.93 7.84 -13.95
CA LEU A 132 -9.96 6.89 -14.37
C LEU A 132 -10.76 7.53 -15.50
N ASP A 133 -10.39 7.25 -16.74
CA ASP A 133 -11.02 7.79 -17.94
C ASP A 133 -12.10 6.82 -18.46
N GLY A 134 -13.31 6.96 -17.92
CA GLY A 134 -14.44 6.06 -18.19
C GLY A 134 -14.36 4.72 -17.46
N GLY A 135 -15.24 3.79 -17.83
CA GLY A 135 -15.29 2.45 -17.27
C GLY A 135 -16.12 2.31 -15.98
N SER A 136 -15.95 1.21 -15.27
CA SER A 136 -16.68 0.91 -14.03
C SER A 136 -15.80 0.22 -12.99
N TYR A 137 -15.90 0.66 -11.74
CA TYR A 137 -15.05 0.19 -10.64
C TYR A 137 -15.94 -0.25 -9.49
N THR A 138 -16.16 -1.57 -9.41
CA THR A 138 -17.06 -2.19 -8.44
C THR A 138 -16.25 -2.87 -7.34
N GLY A 139 -16.43 -2.40 -6.11
CA GLY A 139 -15.74 -2.89 -4.93
C GLY A 139 -16.71 -3.44 -3.89
N ALA A 140 -16.64 -4.74 -3.60
CA ALA A 140 -17.50 -5.36 -2.58
C ALA A 140 -17.20 -4.82 -1.17
N THR A 141 -15.92 -4.55 -0.90
CA THR A 141 -15.44 -3.90 0.34
C THR A 141 -15.27 -2.40 0.11
N ALA A 142 -14.57 -2.02 -0.95
CA ALA A 142 -14.37 -0.61 -1.34
C ALA A 142 -14.06 -0.52 -2.83
N ALA A 143 -14.69 0.40 -3.54
CA ALA A 143 -14.37 0.66 -4.94
C ALA A 143 -12.98 1.33 -5.06
N ILE A 144 -12.70 2.30 -4.19
CA ILE A 144 -11.42 3.01 -4.17
C ILE A 144 -10.91 3.09 -2.73
N VAL A 145 -9.64 2.74 -2.52
CA VAL A 145 -8.91 2.95 -1.27
C VAL A 145 -7.70 3.82 -1.58
N ALA A 146 -7.74 5.09 -1.19
CA ALA A 146 -6.67 6.06 -1.40
C ALA A 146 -6.02 6.45 -0.06
N GLY A 147 -4.69 6.42 -0.02
CA GLY A 147 -3.90 6.73 1.17
C GLY A 147 -2.68 7.63 0.90
N ALA A 148 -1.97 7.97 1.97
CA ALA A 148 -0.79 8.85 1.94
C ALA A 148 -1.09 10.20 1.24
N SER A 149 -0.32 10.59 0.24
CA SER A 149 -0.50 11.84 -0.53
C SER A 149 -0.93 11.56 -1.97
N SER A 150 -1.58 10.41 -2.20
CA SER A 150 -2.04 10.01 -3.53
C SER A 150 -3.13 10.91 -4.09
N HIS A 151 -3.24 10.92 -5.41
CA HIS A 151 -4.25 11.67 -6.13
C HIS A 151 -4.96 10.80 -7.15
N VAL A 152 -6.29 10.77 -7.10
CA VAL A 152 -7.12 10.02 -8.03
C VAL A 152 -8.11 10.97 -8.69
N VAL A 153 -8.11 11.02 -10.02
CA VAL A 153 -9.02 11.85 -10.81
C VAL A 153 -9.98 10.93 -11.54
N VAL A 154 -11.27 11.10 -11.29
CA VAL A 154 -12.34 10.35 -11.94
C VAL A 154 -12.89 11.18 -13.10
N GLN A 155 -12.83 10.64 -14.32
CA GLN A 155 -13.27 11.30 -15.55
C GLN A 155 -14.29 10.38 -16.24
N GLY A 156 -15.56 10.50 -15.87
CA GLY A 156 -16.63 9.72 -16.51
C GLY A 156 -16.68 8.22 -16.15
N ALA A 157 -15.89 7.77 -15.17
CA ALA A 157 -15.97 6.41 -14.66
C ALA A 157 -17.11 6.23 -13.64
N VAL A 158 -17.74 5.06 -13.63
CA VAL A 158 -18.78 4.71 -12.66
C VAL A 158 -18.14 4.02 -11.45
N ILE A 159 -18.28 4.62 -10.26
CA ILE A 159 -17.74 4.07 -9.02
C ILE A 159 -18.86 3.40 -8.21
N GLN A 160 -18.74 2.09 -7.97
CA GLN A 160 -19.74 1.29 -7.25
C GLN A 160 -19.13 0.63 -6.02
N GLY A 161 -19.26 1.29 -4.88
CA GLY A 161 -18.75 0.81 -3.59
C GLY A 161 -18.22 1.95 -2.74
N ALA A 162 -17.70 1.63 -1.56
CA ALA A 162 -17.14 2.64 -0.68
C ALA A 162 -15.88 3.29 -1.30
N VAL A 163 -15.73 4.60 -1.12
CA VAL A 163 -14.48 5.31 -1.41
C VAL A 163 -13.84 5.72 -0.09
N GLN A 164 -12.71 5.11 0.23
CA GLN A 164 -11.96 5.34 1.46
C GLN A 164 -10.78 6.25 1.17
N ARG A 165 -10.66 7.32 1.96
CA ARG A 165 -9.57 8.29 1.87
C ARG A 165 -8.88 8.39 3.22
N THR A 166 -7.56 8.29 3.24
CA THR A 166 -6.75 8.40 4.45
C THR A 166 -5.50 9.26 4.19
N GLY A 167 -4.95 9.87 5.24
CA GLY A 167 -3.82 10.79 5.09
C GLY A 167 -4.20 12.07 4.34
N GLY A 168 -3.33 12.50 3.41
CA GLY A 168 -3.53 13.62 2.50
C GLY A 168 -4.08 13.21 1.12
N ALA A 169 -4.64 12.02 0.98
CA ALA A 169 -5.12 11.51 -0.30
C ALA A 169 -6.31 12.33 -0.83
N ARG A 170 -6.32 12.58 -2.14
CA ARG A 170 -7.40 13.29 -2.84
C ARG A 170 -8.04 12.39 -3.87
N VAL A 171 -9.37 12.40 -3.93
CA VAL A 171 -10.13 11.75 -5.01
C VAL A 171 -11.18 12.73 -5.50
N GLU A 172 -11.06 13.13 -6.76
CA GLU A 172 -11.82 14.22 -7.40
C GLU A 172 -12.62 13.70 -8.61
N GLY A 173 -13.63 14.45 -9.05
CA GLY A 173 -14.39 14.14 -10.27
C GLY A 173 -15.50 13.09 -10.15
N MET A 174 -15.99 12.84 -8.93
CA MET A 174 -17.17 11.98 -8.67
C MET A 174 -18.48 12.74 -8.86
#